data_AF-A0A6J1MHN6-F1
#
_entry.id   AF-A0A6J1MHN6-F1
#
_cell.length_a   1.000
_cell.length_b   1.000
_cell.length_c   1.000
_cell.angle_alpha   90.00
_cell.angle_beta   90.00
_cell.angle_gamma   90.00
#
_symmetry.space_group_name_H-M   'P 1'
#
loop_
_entity.id
_entity.type
_entity.pdbx_description
1 polymer ?
#
loop_
_entity_poly.entity_id
_entity_poly.type
_entity_poly.pdbx_seq_one_letter_code
_entity_poly.pdbx_strand_id
1 'polypeptide(L)'
;MNSAKLLLIGFIFVAGSRAMPQFPSGYRYSTQYCRDTLTARQLYVGEVFTRPGQCVRVQCLGTLQLWEDTCKVPVGLKGDCHVLLPSETNLVYPKCCPLYECKTFTSNPEGELEQTNTYDHTGNLRKSHLTEVIVINKDRLGPNLREGPTVQPNVRKYSI
;
A
#
# COMPACT_ATOMS: atom_id res chain seq x y z
N MET A 1 -33.86 29.96 98.03
CA MET A 1 -32.88 30.70 97.21
C MET A 1 -31.59 29.89 97.23
N ASN A 2 -30.95 29.70 96.07
CA ASN A 2 -29.68 28.99 95.79
C ASN A 2 -29.87 27.50 95.45
N SER A 3 -30.24 27.16 94.21
CA SER A 3 -29.44 27.10 92.97
C SER A 3 -28.80 25.72 92.76
N ALA A 4 -29.57 24.84 92.13
CA ALA A 4 -29.10 23.59 91.55
C ALA A 4 -28.08 23.87 90.45
N LYS A 5 -26.88 23.28 90.55
CA LYS A 5 -25.92 23.22 89.44
C LYS A 5 -25.89 21.81 88.90
N LEU A 6 -26.79 21.57 87.95
CA LEU A 6 -26.80 20.37 87.11
C LEU A 6 -25.70 20.54 86.05
N LEU A 7 -24.58 19.83 86.21
CA LEU A 7 -23.52 19.78 85.19
C LEU A 7 -23.91 18.76 84.11
N LEU A 8 -24.50 19.24 83.02
CA LEU A 8 -24.70 18.47 81.79
C LEU A 8 -23.37 18.36 81.05
N ILE A 9 -22.68 17.23 81.24
CA ILE A 9 -21.51 16.86 80.43
C ILE A 9 -22.04 16.30 79.11
N GLY A 10 -21.98 17.11 78.05
CA GLY A 10 -22.34 16.71 76.70
C GLY A 10 -21.31 15.73 76.13
N PHE A 11 -21.73 14.49 75.89
CA PHE A 11 -20.96 13.54 75.08
C PHE A 11 -21.17 13.84 73.59
N ILE A 12 -20.19 14.49 72.97
CA ILE A 12 -20.12 14.59 71.51
C ILE A 12 -19.54 13.26 71.01
N PHE A 13 -20.40 12.37 70.51
CA PHE A 13 -19.96 11.23 69.73
C PHE A 13 -19.46 11.74 68.37
N VAL A 14 -18.15 11.96 68.24
CA VAL A 14 -17.51 12.13 66.93
C VAL A 14 -17.50 10.76 66.26
N ALA A 15 -18.57 10.44 65.55
CA ALA A 15 -18.58 9.32 64.62
C ALA A 15 -17.63 9.66 63.47
N GLY A 16 -16.39 9.20 63.59
CA GLY A 16 -15.39 9.28 62.53
C GLY A 16 -15.90 8.54 61.30
N SER A 17 -16.52 9.28 60.38
CA SER A 17 -16.88 8.76 59.07
C SER A 17 -15.58 8.49 58.34
N ARG A 18 -15.13 7.23 58.32
CA ARG A 18 -14.06 6.81 57.42
C ARG A 18 -14.64 6.88 56.02
N ALA A 19 -14.31 7.95 55.29
CA ALA A 19 -14.51 8.00 53.85
C ALA A 19 -13.70 6.84 53.25
N MET A 20 -14.39 5.76 52.89
CA MET A 20 -13.81 4.70 52.08
C MET A 20 -13.32 5.35 50.78
N PRO A 21 -12.07 5.13 50.35
CA PRO A 21 -11.67 5.59 49.03
C PRO A 21 -12.61 4.94 48.03
N GLN A 22 -13.38 5.78 47.31
CA GLN A 22 -14.12 5.32 46.15
C GLN A 22 -13.09 4.97 45.09
N PHE A 23 -12.71 3.70 45.02
CA PHE A 23 -12.03 3.19 43.85
C PHE A 23 -13.03 3.32 42.70
N PRO A 24 -12.73 4.09 41.63
CA PRO A 24 -13.62 4.13 40.48
C PRO A 24 -13.71 2.71 39.91
N SER A 25 -14.83 2.02 40.17
CA SER A 25 -15.15 0.73 39.57
C SER A 25 -15.53 0.99 38.12
N GLY A 26 -14.50 1.15 37.29
CA GLY A 26 -14.72 1.62 35.94
C GLY A 26 -13.46 1.76 35.13
N TYR A 27 -12.53 0.81 35.22
CA TYR A 27 -11.71 0.51 34.04
C TYR A 27 -12.64 -0.09 32.97
N ARG A 28 -13.50 0.76 32.39
CA ARG A 28 -14.14 0.48 31.12
C ARG A 28 -12.98 0.50 30.13
N TYR A 29 -12.48 -0.67 29.79
CA TYR A 29 -11.68 -0.84 28.59
C TYR A 29 -12.60 -0.47 27.43
N SER A 30 -12.68 0.82 27.09
CA SER A 30 -13.40 1.24 25.89
C SER A 30 -12.58 0.67 24.76
N THR A 31 -13.09 -0.37 24.10
CA THR A 31 -12.47 -0.90 22.89
C THR A 31 -12.35 0.26 21.91
N GLN A 32 -11.11 0.69 21.67
CA GLN A 32 -10.76 1.74 20.75
C GLN A 32 -10.79 1.15 19.35
N TYR A 33 -11.74 1.60 18.53
CA TYR A 33 -11.90 1.15 17.16
C TYR A 33 -12.10 2.34 16.22
N CYS A 34 -11.68 2.16 14.98
CA CYS A 34 -12.03 3.02 13.86
C CYS A 34 -13.19 2.40 13.09
N ARG A 35 -14.01 3.23 12.43
CA ARG A 35 -15.07 2.76 11.53
C ARG A 35 -14.83 3.32 10.14
N ASP A 36 -14.61 2.43 9.18
CA ASP A 36 -14.56 2.81 7.77
C ASP A 36 -15.98 3.11 7.29
N THR A 37 -16.22 4.34 6.86
CA THR A 37 -17.55 4.80 6.43
C THR A 37 -17.94 4.22 5.08
N LEU A 38 -16.96 3.85 4.24
CA LEU A 38 -17.20 3.32 2.90
C LEU A 38 -17.61 1.84 2.91
N THR A 39 -17.02 1.04 3.80
CA THR A 39 -17.35 -0.39 3.93
C THR A 39 -18.20 -0.71 5.15
N ALA A 40 -18.50 0.28 6.00
CA ALA A 40 -19.10 0.14 7.32
C ALA A 40 -18.31 -0.77 8.29
N ARG A 41 -17.09 -1.19 7.93
CA ARG A 41 -16.26 -2.12 8.70
C ARG A 41 -15.70 -1.42 9.94
N GLN A 42 -15.72 -2.14 11.06
CA GLN A 42 -15.03 -1.74 12.29
C GLN A 42 -13.63 -2.35 12.30
N LEU A 43 -12.64 -1.57 12.72
CA LEU A 43 -11.25 -1.97 12.83
C LEU A 43 -10.74 -1.65 14.23
N TYR A 44 -10.19 -2.64 14.92
CA TYR A 44 -9.45 -2.40 16.13
C TYR A 44 -8.15 -1.65 15.82
N VAL A 45 -7.65 -0.88 16.78
CA VAL A 45 -6.35 -0.20 16.65
C VAL A 45 -5.27 -1.21 16.27
N GLY A 46 -4.53 -0.91 15.20
CA GLY A 46 -3.50 -1.77 14.63
C GLY A 46 -3.99 -2.70 13.52
N GLU A 47 -5.30 -2.92 13.38
CA GLU A 47 -5.83 -3.73 12.29
C GLU A 47 -5.69 -3.04 10.94
N VAL A 48 -5.46 -3.89 9.93
CA VAL A 48 -5.26 -3.49 8.53
C VAL A 48 -6.13 -4.35 7.64
N PHE A 49 -6.73 -3.76 6.60
CA PHE A 49 -7.36 -4.50 5.53
C PHE A 49 -7.20 -3.81 4.18
N THR A 50 -7.43 -4.56 3.11
CA THR A 50 -7.55 -3.98 1.76
C THR A 50 -9.01 -3.70 1.47
N ARG A 51 -9.34 -2.46 1.11
CA ARG A 51 -10.71 -2.09 0.78
C ARG A 51 -11.15 -2.78 -0.53
N PRO A 52 -12.27 -3.52 -0.52
CA PRO A 52 -12.75 -4.22 -1.72
C PRO A 52 -12.95 -3.26 -2.89
N GLY A 53 -12.46 -3.65 -4.07
CA GLY A 53 -12.64 -2.88 -5.31
C GLY A 53 -11.81 -1.61 -5.46
N GLN A 54 -11.01 -1.20 -4.46
CA GLN A 54 -10.22 0.05 -4.53
C GLN A 54 -8.70 -0.16 -4.45
N CYS A 55 -8.23 -1.37 -4.15
CA CYS A 55 -6.81 -1.67 -3.86
C CYS A 55 -6.14 -0.60 -2.96
N VAL A 56 -6.82 -0.26 -1.87
CA VAL A 56 -6.32 0.66 -0.85
C VAL A 56 -6.09 -0.12 0.42
N ARG A 57 -4.93 0.06 1.05
CA ARG A 57 -4.69 -0.43 2.40
C ARG A 57 -5.22 0.58 3.40
N VAL A 58 -6.12 0.14 4.26
CA VAL A 58 -6.70 0.95 5.33
C VAL A 58 -6.24 0.39 6.67
N GLN A 59 -5.78 1.26 7.56
CA GLN A 59 -5.30 0.91 8.90
C GLN A 59 -5.93 1.79 9.96
N CYS A 60 -6.36 1.22 11.08
CA CYS A 60 -6.75 1.99 12.26
C CYS A 60 -5.53 2.34 13.10
N LEU A 61 -5.21 3.63 13.22
CA LEU A 61 -4.10 4.12 14.02
C LEU A 61 -4.51 4.28 15.51
N GLY A 62 -3.51 4.34 16.40
CA GLY A 62 -3.73 4.58 17.84
C GLY A 62 -4.37 5.93 18.15
N THR A 63 -4.37 6.87 17.20
CA THR A 63 -5.07 8.16 17.27
C THR A 63 -6.58 8.05 16.98
N LEU A 64 -7.11 6.84 16.80
CA LEU A 64 -8.49 6.57 16.38
C LEU A 64 -8.83 7.17 15.01
N GLN A 65 -7.82 7.37 14.17
CA GLN A 65 -7.96 7.82 12.79
C GLN A 65 -7.68 6.66 11.83
N LEU A 66 -8.40 6.65 10.72
CA LEU A 66 -8.09 5.76 9.61
C LEU A 66 -6.95 6.38 8.80
N TRP A 67 -5.95 5.56 8.52
CA TRP A 67 -4.90 5.85 7.56
C TRP A 67 -5.11 5.02 6.30
N GLU A 68 -4.94 5.64 5.14
CA GLU A 68 -5.14 5.02 3.84
C GLU A 68 -3.85 5.11 3.00
N ASP A 69 -3.51 4.01 2.35
CA ASP A 69 -2.39 3.90 1.42
C ASP A 69 -2.92 3.41 0.06
N THR A 70 -2.73 4.25 -0.95
CA THR A 70 -3.18 3.97 -2.32
C THR A 70 -1.99 3.57 -3.18
N CYS A 71 -2.24 2.75 -4.21
CA CYS A 71 -1.22 2.47 -5.23
C CYS A 71 -0.72 3.78 -5.86
N LYS A 72 0.58 4.03 -5.73
CA LYS A 72 1.20 5.21 -6.33
C LYS A 72 1.53 4.93 -7.79
N VAL A 73 1.46 5.98 -8.61
CA VAL A 73 2.02 5.97 -9.95
C VAL A 73 3.49 6.37 -9.82
N PRO A 74 4.45 5.51 -10.18
CA PRO A 74 5.86 5.85 -10.10
C PRO A 74 6.19 7.02 -11.01
N VAL A 75 6.89 8.02 -10.48
CA VAL A 75 7.35 9.18 -11.24
C VAL A 75 8.76 8.90 -11.76
N GLY A 76 9.05 9.32 -13.00
CA GLY A 76 10.40 9.24 -13.56
C GLY A 76 10.75 7.87 -14.16
N LEU A 77 9.77 7.03 -14.48
CA LEU A 77 9.99 5.86 -15.33
C LEU A 77 10.46 6.32 -16.73
N LYS A 78 11.40 5.57 -17.32
CA LYS A 78 11.97 5.89 -18.63
C LYS A 78 11.33 5.03 -19.72
N GLY A 79 11.05 5.65 -20.86
CA GLY A 79 10.51 4.98 -22.04
C GLY A 79 9.00 5.17 -22.21
N ASP A 80 8.43 4.40 -23.13
CA ASP A 80 6.99 4.34 -23.36
C ASP A 80 6.36 3.36 -22.37
N CYS A 81 5.69 3.89 -21.36
CA CYS A 81 5.17 3.13 -20.23
C CYS A 81 3.66 2.95 -20.33
N HIS A 82 3.19 1.72 -20.15
CA HIS A 82 1.78 1.40 -20.03
C HIS A 82 1.49 0.63 -18.74
N VAL A 83 0.23 0.72 -18.30
CA VAL A 83 -0.23 0.14 -17.04
C VAL A 83 -0.63 -1.32 -17.27
N LEU A 84 -0.11 -2.22 -16.46
CA LEU A 84 -0.48 -3.63 -16.41
C LEU A 84 -1.35 -3.89 -15.18
N LEU A 85 -2.63 -4.17 -15.41
CA LEU A 85 -3.55 -4.56 -14.35
C LEU A 85 -3.25 -5.98 -13.85
N PRO A 86 -3.42 -6.27 -12.55
CA PRO A 86 -3.30 -7.63 -12.04
C PRO A 86 -4.31 -8.56 -12.71
N SER A 87 -3.88 -9.79 -13.04
CA SER A 87 -4.73 -10.81 -13.65
C SER A 87 -5.75 -11.42 -12.68
N GLU A 88 -5.49 -11.33 -11.37
CA GLU A 88 -6.33 -11.90 -10.32
C GLU A 88 -7.14 -10.81 -9.62
N THR A 89 -8.42 -11.10 -9.37
CA THR A 89 -9.40 -10.12 -8.86
C THR A 89 -9.50 -10.02 -7.34
N ASN A 90 -8.80 -10.88 -6.58
CA ASN A 90 -8.88 -10.95 -5.10
C ASN A 90 -7.54 -10.72 -4.40
N LEU A 91 -6.64 -9.98 -5.04
CA LEU A 91 -5.34 -9.68 -4.47
C LEU A 91 -5.47 -8.65 -3.33
N VAL A 92 -4.67 -8.86 -2.28
CA VAL A 92 -4.56 -7.95 -1.13
C VAL A 92 -3.46 -6.94 -1.42
N TYR A 93 -3.61 -5.70 -0.95
CA TYR A 93 -2.58 -4.67 -1.05
C TYR A 93 -1.24 -5.17 -0.46
N PRO A 94 -0.09 -4.91 -1.12
CA PRO A 94 0.08 -4.13 -2.35
C PRO A 94 -0.01 -4.94 -3.64
N LYS A 95 -0.36 -6.23 -3.59
CA LYS A 95 -0.37 -7.11 -4.77
C LYS A 95 -1.46 -6.77 -5.78
N CYS A 96 -2.55 -6.16 -5.34
CA CYS A 96 -3.59 -5.66 -6.24
C CYS A 96 -3.20 -4.35 -6.97
N CYS A 97 -2.02 -3.77 -6.67
CA CYS A 97 -1.59 -2.58 -7.37
C CYS A 97 -1.14 -2.91 -8.80
N PRO A 98 -1.36 -1.99 -9.75
CA PRO A 98 -0.88 -2.18 -11.11
C PRO A 98 0.66 -2.23 -11.15
N LEU A 99 1.15 -2.96 -12.14
CA LEU A 99 2.53 -2.89 -12.58
C LEU A 99 2.65 -1.92 -13.77
N TYR A 100 3.86 -1.49 -14.09
CA TYR A 100 4.13 -0.55 -15.17
C TYR A 100 5.17 -1.15 -16.09
N GLU A 101 4.79 -1.44 -17.33
CA GLU A 101 5.72 -1.93 -18.34
C GLU A 101 6.17 -0.79 -19.24
N CYS A 102 7.47 -0.56 -19.28
CA CYS A 102 8.10 0.52 -20.03
C CYS A 102 9.03 -0.04 -21.10
N LYS A 103 8.90 0.48 -22.31
CA LYS A 103 9.75 0.14 -23.45
C LYS A 103 10.71 1.26 -23.77
N THR A 104 11.98 0.93 -23.91
CA THR A 104 13.04 1.86 -24.33
C THR A 104 13.77 1.29 -25.54
N PHE A 105 14.00 2.14 -26.53
CA PHE A 105 14.73 1.79 -27.75
C PHE A 105 16.11 2.44 -27.72
N THR A 106 17.15 1.65 -27.97
CA THR A 106 18.52 2.14 -28.09
C THR A 106 19.06 1.72 -29.45
N SER A 107 19.42 2.69 -30.30
CA SER A 107 20.06 2.42 -31.59
C SER A 107 21.57 2.38 -31.43
N ASN A 108 22.18 1.25 -31.76
CA ASN A 108 23.63 1.06 -31.82
C ASN A 108 24.07 0.85 -33.28
N PRO A 109 25.36 1.03 -33.62
CA PRO A 109 25.86 0.79 -34.99
C PRO A 109 25.66 -0.64 -35.50
N GLU A 110 25.37 -1.61 -34.63
CA GLU A 110 25.13 -3.03 -34.96
C GLU A 110 23.65 -3.39 -35.08
N GLY A 111 22.72 -2.53 -34.64
CA GLY A 111 21.29 -2.82 -34.63
C GLY A 111 20.49 -1.96 -33.65
N GLU A 112 19.18 -2.20 -33.60
CA GLU A 112 18.27 -1.54 -32.65
C GLU A 112 17.98 -2.49 -31.48
N LEU A 113 18.09 -2.00 -30.25
CA LEU A 113 17.80 -2.77 -29.04
C LEU A 113 16.49 -2.26 -28.41
N GLU A 114 15.51 -3.15 -28.26
CA GLU A 114 14.29 -2.90 -27.49
C GLU A 114 14.43 -3.51 -26.09
N GLN A 115 14.42 -2.68 -25.06
CA GLN A 115 14.40 -3.11 -23.67
C GLN A 115 13.01 -2.87 -23.08
N THR A 116 12.40 -3.91 -22.52
CA THR A 116 11.11 -3.87 -21.84
C THR A 116 11.32 -4.11 -20.34
N ASN A 117 11.01 -3.13 -19.51
CA ASN A 117 11.16 -3.17 -18.07
C ASN A 117 9.79 -3.11 -17.39
N THR A 118 9.52 -4.03 -16.47
CA THR A 118 8.31 -4.00 -15.63
C THR A 118 8.66 -3.49 -14.24
N TYR A 119 7.98 -2.43 -13.80
CA TYR A 119 8.13 -1.82 -12.48
C TYR A 119 6.89 -2.06 -11.61
N ASP A 120 7.06 -2.04 -10.30
CA ASP A 120 5.93 -2.04 -9.37
C ASP A 120 5.41 -0.62 -9.04
N HIS A 121 4.34 -0.55 -8.25
CA HIS A 121 3.72 0.70 -7.77
C HIS A 121 4.64 1.62 -6.95
N THR A 122 5.81 1.13 -6.53
CA THR A 122 6.84 1.94 -5.85
C THR A 122 7.98 2.36 -6.77
N GLY A 123 7.96 1.92 -8.03
CA GLY A 123 9.01 2.20 -9.02
C GLY A 123 10.18 1.22 -8.99
N ASN A 124 10.08 0.11 -8.24
CA ASN A 124 11.14 -0.90 -8.24
C ASN A 124 11.01 -1.81 -9.46
N LEU A 125 12.14 -2.11 -10.09
CA LEU A 125 12.21 -3.04 -11.21
C LEU A 125 11.88 -4.46 -10.75
N ARG A 126 10.92 -5.10 -11.43
CA ARG A 126 10.47 -6.47 -11.17
C ARG A 126 10.91 -7.44 -12.25
N LYS A 127 10.90 -7.00 -13.51
CA LYS A 127 11.33 -7.80 -14.66
C LYS A 127 12.02 -6.89 -15.67
N SER A 128 13.01 -7.42 -16.37
CA SER A 128 13.70 -6.77 -17.48
C SER A 128 13.85 -7.78 -18.60
N HIS A 129 13.50 -7.38 -19.83
CA HIS A 129 13.64 -8.20 -21.02
C HIS A 129 14.33 -7.37 -22.10
N LEU A 130 15.39 -7.93 -22.70
CA LEU A 130 16.14 -7.25 -23.76
C LEU A 130 15.97 -8.03 -25.06
N THR A 131 15.58 -7.30 -26.10
CA THR A 131 15.28 -7.82 -27.43
C THR A 131 16.17 -7.11 -28.43
N GLU A 132 16.99 -7.87 -29.15
CA GLU A 132 17.84 -7.34 -30.21
C GLU A 132 17.09 -7.41 -31.55
N VAL A 133 16.92 -6.26 -32.19
CA VAL A 133 16.35 -6.10 -33.53
C VAL A 133 17.50 -5.85 -34.50
N ILE A 134 17.99 -6.92 -35.12
CA ILE A 134 19.03 -6.85 -36.15
C ILE A 134 18.40 -6.38 -37.46
N VAL A 135 18.61 -5.11 -37.82
CA VAL A 135 18.20 -4.57 -39.12
C VAL A 135 19.23 -4.99 -40.17
N ILE A 136 18.93 -6.09 -40.89
CA ILE A 136 19.77 -6.51 -42.03
C ILE A 136 19.52 -5.54 -43.18
N ASN A 137 20.48 -4.66 -43.43
CA ASN A 137 20.40 -3.67 -44.49
C ASN A 137 20.47 -4.37 -45.86
N LYS A 138 19.35 -4.39 -46.60
CA LYS A 138 19.22 -5.07 -47.91
C LYS A 138 20.10 -4.46 -49.00
N ASP A 139 20.59 -3.23 -48.81
CA ASP A 139 21.33 -2.47 -49.81
C ASP A 139 22.77 -2.97 -50.05
N ARG A 140 23.23 -3.97 -49.27
CA ARG A 140 24.54 -4.63 -49.47
C ARG A 140 24.46 -5.99 -50.18
N LEU A 141 23.27 -6.48 -50.52
CA LEU A 141 23.16 -7.60 -51.46
C LEU A 141 23.19 -7.02 -52.88
N GLY A 142 24.30 -7.22 -53.59
CA GLY A 142 24.46 -6.81 -54.97
C GLY A 142 23.31 -7.29 -55.88
N PRO A 143 23.17 -6.71 -57.08
CA PRO A 143 21.93 -6.68 -57.89
C PRO A 143 21.42 -8.04 -58.45
N ASN A 144 21.79 -9.20 -57.90
CA ASN A 144 21.53 -10.51 -58.50
C ASN A 144 20.85 -11.55 -57.59
N LEU A 145 20.11 -11.16 -56.55
CA LEU A 145 19.32 -12.14 -55.77
C LEU A 145 17.82 -11.98 -55.98
N ARG A 146 17.30 -12.93 -56.76
CA ARG A 146 15.90 -13.29 -56.99
C ARG A 146 15.01 -13.06 -55.77
N GLU A 147 13.85 -12.48 -56.06
CA GLU A 147 12.66 -12.42 -55.20
C GLU A 147 12.41 -13.77 -54.52
N GLY A 148 12.60 -13.77 -53.20
CA GLY A 148 12.37 -14.87 -52.27
C GLY A 148 11.94 -14.30 -50.92
N PRO A 149 11.21 -15.06 -50.09
CA PRO A 149 10.21 -14.56 -49.17
C PRO A 149 10.79 -13.60 -48.12
N THR A 150 9.98 -12.61 -47.76
CA THR A 150 10.21 -11.58 -46.75
C THR A 150 10.92 -12.15 -45.52
N VAL A 151 12.23 -11.90 -45.41
CA VAL A 151 13.04 -12.29 -44.26
C VAL A 151 12.48 -11.55 -43.05
N GLN A 152 11.76 -12.27 -42.20
CA GLN A 152 11.36 -11.76 -40.90
C GLN A 152 12.63 -11.40 -40.11
N PRO A 153 12.67 -10.24 -39.42
CA PRO A 153 13.81 -9.88 -38.59
C PRO A 153 14.05 -11.00 -37.56
N ASN A 154 15.31 -11.45 -37.46
CA ASN A 154 15.68 -12.51 -36.52
C ASN A 154 15.74 -11.90 -35.11
N VAL A 155 14.65 -12.04 -34.36
CA VAL A 155 14.51 -11.50 -33.01
C VAL A 155 15.20 -12.43 -32.02
N ARG A 156 16.37 -12.03 -31.50
CA ARG A 156 17.03 -12.73 -30.40
C ARG A 156 16.47 -12.23 -29.07
N LYS A 157 15.92 -13.15 -28.28
CA LYS A 157 15.30 -12.87 -26.97
C LYS A 157 16.25 -13.26 -25.85
N TYR A 158 16.48 -12.33 -24.92
CA TYR A 158 17.30 -12.57 -23.72
C TYR A 158 16.45 -12.26 -22.47
N SER A 159 16.32 -13.26 -21.59
CA SER A 159 15.75 -13.07 -20.24
C SER A 159 16.88 -13.00 -19.22
N ILE A 160 16.88 -11.97 -18.37
CA ILE A 160 17.81 -11.78 -17.26
C ILE A 160 17.06 -11.91 -15.94
#